data_AF-A0A951PZW5-F1
#
_entry.id   AF-A0A951PZW5-F1
#
_cell.length_a   1.000
_cell.length_b   1.000
_cell.length_c   1.000
_cell.angle_alpha   90.00
_cell.angle_beta   90.00
_cell.angle_gamma   90.00
#
_symmetry.space_group_name_H-M   'P 1'
#
loop_
_entity.id
_entity.type
_entity.pdbx_description
1 polymer ?
#
loop_
_entity_poly.entity_id
_entity_poly.type
_entity_poly.pdbx_seq_one_letter_code
_entity_poly.pdbx_strand_id
1 'polypeptide(L)' 'MIDVTKLSQVEIRRLGIEALTKALGPAGMARFMQQFEMGSGDYTRDRDQILGNPTIEEIISEIKEMQKDEQEQDET' A
#
# COMPACT_ATOMS: atom_id res chain seq x y z
N MET A 1 -5.33 -0.01 -26.03
CA MET A 1 -5.27 1.18 -25.15
C MET A 1 -6.56 1.20 -24.36
N ILE A 2 -6.50 1.37 -23.03
CA ILE A 2 -7.71 1.35 -22.18
C ILE A 2 -8.56 2.58 -22.53
N ASP A 3 -9.86 2.38 -22.76
CA ASP A 3 -10.80 3.48 -22.98
C ASP A 3 -11.18 4.13 -21.64
N VAL A 4 -10.40 5.14 -21.25
CA VAL A 4 -10.54 5.85 -19.97
C VAL A 4 -11.86 6.59 -19.81
N THR A 5 -12.59 6.86 -20.90
CA THR A 5 -13.86 7.59 -20.86
C THR A 5 -15.01 6.78 -20.25
N LYS A 6 -14.83 5.46 -20.15
CA LYS A 6 -15.81 4.52 -19.58
C LYS A 6 -15.53 4.17 -18.13
N LEU A 7 -14.44 4.67 -17.56
CA LEU A 7 -14.03 4.35 -16.20
C LEU A 7 -14.52 5.41 -15.22
N SER A 8 -14.93 4.96 -14.04
CA SER A 8 -15.11 5.82 -12.89
C SER A 8 -13.77 6.38 -12.41
N GLN A 9 -13.82 7.46 -11.64
CA GLN A 9 -12.62 8.05 -11.05
C GLN A 9 -11.89 7.09 -10.10
N VAL A 10 -12.64 6.18 -9.46
CA VAL A 10 -12.08 5.14 -8.59
C VAL A 10 -11.29 4.12 -9.40
N GLU A 11 -11.81 3.69 -10.54
CA GLU A 11 -11.13 2.75 -11.44
C GLU A 11 -9.87 3.37 -12.06
N ILE A 12 -9.94 4.63 -12.48
CA ILE A 12 -8.77 5.37 -13.00
C ILE A 12 -7.70 5.47 -11.90
N ARG A 13 -8.09 5.84 -10.67
CA ARG A 13 -7.15 5.92 -9.55
C ARG A 13 -6.52 4.57 -9.22
N ARG A 14 -7.30 3.50 -9.20
CA ARG A 14 -6.81 2.14 -8.97
C ARG A 14 -5.77 1.74 -10.02
N LEU A 15 -6.08 1.91 -11.30
CA LEU A 15 -5.14 1.60 -12.40
C LEU A 15 -3.86 2.42 -12.31
N GLY A 16 -3.96 3.69 -11.92
CA GLY A 16 -2.80 4.55 -11.68
C GLY A 16 -1.92 4.04 -10.54
N ILE A 17 -2.51 3.66 -9.40
CA ILE A 17 -1.78 3.11 -8.26
C ILE A 17 -1.10 1.78 -8.62
N GLU A 18 -1.78 0.90 -9.35
CA GLU A 18 -1.22 -0.38 -9.82
C GLU A 18 -0.03 -0.14 -10.76
N ALA A 19 -0.16 0.77 -11.72
CA ALA A 19 0.91 1.11 -12.65
C ALA A 19 2.13 1.71 -11.93
N LEU A 20 1.91 2.63 -10.99
CA LEU A 20 2.98 3.23 -10.19
C LEU A 20 3.68 2.21 -9.30
N THR A 21 2.90 1.34 -8.63
CA THR A 21 3.44 0.26 -7.79
C THR A 21 4.29 -0.69 -8.61
N LYS A 22 3.83 -1.09 -9.80
CA LYS A 22 4.59 -1.96 -10.71
C LYS A 22 5.90 -1.33 -11.18
N ALA A 23 5.92 -0.03 -11.42
CA ALA A 23 7.09 0.67 -11.95
C ALA A 23 8.10 1.07 -10.88
N LEU A 24 7.64 1.45 -9.68
CA LEU A 24 8.45 2.09 -8.64
C LEU A 24 8.57 1.26 -7.35
N GLY A 25 7.83 0.16 -7.24
CA GLY A 25 7.58 -0.53 -5.99
C GLY A 25 6.65 0.26 -5.05
N PRO A 26 6.18 -0.36 -3.96
CA PRO A 26 5.24 0.28 -3.02
C PRO A 26 5.79 1.57 -2.40
N ALA A 27 7.06 1.58 -1.98
CA ALA A 27 7.69 2.75 -1.37
C ALA A 27 7.89 3.90 -2.36
N GLY A 28 8.27 3.58 -3.60
CA GLY A 28 8.43 4.59 -4.66
C GLY A 28 7.10 5.18 -5.11
N MET A 29 6.05 4.35 -5.22
CA MET A 29 4.68 4.80 -5.46
C MET A 29 4.20 5.76 -4.37
N ALA A 30 4.35 5.41 -3.10
CA ALA A 30 3.93 6.26 -1.98
C ALA A 30 4.66 7.61 -1.99
N ARG A 31 5.98 7.61 -2.19
CA ARG A 31 6.78 8.84 -2.28
C ARG A 31 6.38 9.70 -3.48
N PHE A 32 6.07 9.11 -4.63
CA PHE A 32 5.58 9.85 -5.79
C PHE A 32 4.25 10.55 -5.49
N MET A 33 3.30 9.85 -4.87
CA MET A 33 1.99 10.42 -4.51
C MET A 33 2.12 11.61 -3.54
N GLN A 34 3.04 11.51 -2.57
CA GLN A 34 3.34 12.61 -1.62
C GLN A 34 3.84 13.90 -2.29
N GLN A 35 4.32 13.85 -3.55
CA GLN A 35 4.74 15.06 -4.27
C GLN A 35 3.55 15.92 -4.72
N PHE A 36 2.38 15.32 -4.89
CA PHE A 36 1.18 15.98 -5.42
C PHE A 36 0.12 16.24 -4.35
N GLU A 37 0.17 15.49 -3.24
CA GLU A 37 -0.73 15.65 -2.12
C GLU A 37 0.08 15.84 -0.84
N MET A 38 -0.14 16.94 -0.12
CA MET A 38 0.55 17.22 1.16
C MET A 38 0.16 16.23 2.27
N GLY A 39 -0.82 15.37 2.01
CA GLY A 39 -1.47 14.53 3.02
C GLY A 39 -2.33 15.37 3.97
N SER A 40 -3.18 14.70 4.74
CA SER A 40 -3.93 15.30 5.83
C SER A 40 -4.00 14.31 6.99
N GLY A 41 -4.02 14.82 8.22
CA GLY A 41 -4.09 14.00 9.43
C GLY A 41 -2.93 14.27 10.38
N ASP A 42 -3.06 13.78 11.60
CA ASP A 42 -2.03 13.85 12.63
C ASP A 42 -1.56 12.44 12.93
N TYR A 43 -0.59 11.95 12.15
CA TYR A 43 -0.08 10.59 12.33
C TYR A 43 0.48 10.39 13.73
N THR A 44 1.08 11.41 14.36
CA THR A 44 1.62 11.28 15.72
C THR A 44 0.50 10.98 16.72
N ARG A 45 -0.64 11.69 16.61
CA ARG A 45 -1.80 11.44 17.46
C ARG A 45 -2.47 10.10 17.16
N ASP A 46 -2.60 9.78 15.87
CA ASP A 46 -3.43 8.66 15.42
C ASP A 46 -2.64 7.33 15.38
N ARG A 47 -1.30 7.36 15.47
CA ARG A 47 -0.40 6.21 15.41
C ARG A 47 -0.83 5.07 16.32
N ASP A 48 -1.08 5.36 17.59
CA ASP A 48 -1.32 4.31 18.59
C ASP A 48 -2.65 3.60 18.36
N GLN A 49 -3.65 4.30 17.78
CA GLN A 49 -4.90 3.67 17.38
C GLN A 49 -4.74 2.82 16.11
N ILE A 50 -3.87 3.22 15.19
CA ILE A 50 -3.63 2.53 13.91
C ILE A 50 -2.75 1.30 14.11
N LEU A 51 -1.67 1.44 14.87
CA LEU A 51 -0.60 0.43 14.98
C LEU A 51 -0.52 -0.22 16.36
N GLY A 52 -1.19 0.32 17.38
CA GLY A 52 -1.00 -0.14 18.75
C GLY A 52 0.44 0.07 19.24
N ASN A 53 0.94 -0.91 20.00
CA ASN A 53 2.32 -0.91 20.48
C ASN A 53 2.89 -2.34 20.50
N PRO A 54 3.11 -2.95 19.32
CA PRO A 54 3.62 -4.30 19.22
C PRO A 54 5.09 -4.37 19.66
N THR A 55 5.45 -5.52 20.23
CA THR A 55 6.83 -5.91 20.47
C THR A 55 7.54 -6.24 19.16
N ILE A 56 8.87 -6.21 19.17
CA ILE A 56 9.67 -6.56 17.99
C ILE A 56 9.40 -8.02 17.58
N GLU A 57 9.19 -8.89 18.57
CA GLU A 57 8.87 -10.29 18.37
C GLU A 57 7.55 -10.49 17.63
N GLU A 58 6.51 -9.74 17.99
CA GLU A 58 5.21 -9.76 17.28
C GLU A 58 5.36 -9.29 15.83
N ILE A 59 6.07 -8.18 15.59
CA ILE A 59 6.33 -7.66 14.24
C ILE A 59 7.05 -8.71 13.38
N ILE A 60 8.10 -9.34 13.92
CA ILE A 60 8.85 -10.38 13.19
C ILE A 60 7.97 -11.59 12.90
N SER A 61 7.09 -11.97 13.82
CA SER A 61 6.16 -13.07 13.61
C SER A 61 5.20 -12.78 12.46
N GLU A 62 4.60 -11.59 12.42
CA GLU A 62 3.68 -11.18 11.35
C GLU A 62 4.37 -11.19 9.98
N ILE A 63 5.59 -10.65 9.88
CA ILE A 63 6.35 -10.64 8.63
C ILE A 63 6.58 -12.07 8.11
N LYS A 64 6.88 -13.02 8.99
CA LYS A 64 7.10 -14.42 8.60
C LYS A 64 5.83 -15.10 8.11
N GLU A 65 4.68 -14.80 8.72
CA GLU A 65 3.40 -15.35 8.26
C GLU A 65 3.02 -14.78 6.89
N MET A 66 3.17 -13.46 6.68
CA MET A 66 2.92 -12.84 5.37
C MET A 66 3.76 -13.47 4.24
N GLN A 67 5.02 -13.80 4.53
CA GLN A 67 5.92 -14.46 3.56
C GLN A 67 5.50 -15.89 3.22
N LYS A 68 4.84 -16.61 4.14
CA LYS A 68 4.28 -17.94 3.86
C LYS A 68 3.03 -17.82 3.01
N ASP A 69 2.14 -16.88 3.35
CA ASP A 69 0.89 -16.65 2.62
C ASP A 69 1.14 -16.27 1.15
N GLU A 70 2.21 -15.54 0.86
CA GLU A 70 2.65 -15.24 -0.52
C GLU A 70 3.16 -16.49 -1.26
N GLN A 71 3.87 -17.38 -0.58
CA GLN A 71 4.36 -18.64 -1.17
C GLN A 71 3.22 -19.62 -1.47
N GLU A 72 2.22 -19.69 -0.59
CA GLU A 72 1.04 -20.54 -0.79
C GLU A 72 0.13 -20.04 -1.93
N GLN A 73 0.11 -18.73 -2.19
CA GLN A 73 -0.64 -18.12 -3.30
C GLN A 73 0.04 -18.30 -4.67
N ASP A 74 1.36 -18.37 -4.72
CA ASP A 74 2.11 -18.65 -5.96
C ASP A 74 2.09 -20.15 -6.36
N GLU A 75 1.68 -21.04 -5.45
CA GLU A 75 1.53 -22.49 -5.69
C GLU A 75 0.14 -22.93 -6.16
N THR A 76 -0.85 -22.01 -6.25
CA THR A 76 -2.23 -22.25 -6.71
C THR A 76 -2.54 -21.56 -8.04
#